data_AF-A0A062V1W1-F1
#
_entry.id   AF-A0A062V1W1-F1
#
_cell.length_a   1.000
_cell.length_b   1.000
_cell.length_c   1.000
_cell.angle_alpha   90.00
_cell.angle_beta   90.00
_cell.angle_gamma   90.00
#
_symmetry.space_group_name_H-M   'P 1'
#
loop_
_entity.id
_entity.type
_entity.pdbx_description
1 polymer ?
#
loop_
_entity_poly.entity_id
_entity_poly.type
_entity_poly.pdbx_seq_one_letter_code
_entity_poly.pdbx_strand_id
1 'polypeptide(L)'
;MARDEILSEIKRAEEEAKSLVTSANEMRNKKISEALAQSKEIIRKAEEEAREYAESEISKARKIIKEERENIIRKGIEEAEMIKMKSKKNIPDATKFILTEFERAANA
;
A
#
# COMPACT_ATOMS: atom_id res chain seq x y z
N MET A 1 -28.76 -48.34 56.56
CA MET A 1 -28.85 -47.88 55.16
C MET A 1 -28.68 -49.11 54.29
N ALA A 2 -29.67 -49.38 53.46
CA ALA A 2 -29.67 -50.59 52.65
C ALA A 2 -28.59 -50.45 51.57
N ARG A 3 -27.83 -51.53 51.30
CA ARG A 3 -26.77 -51.57 50.28
C ARG A 3 -27.19 -50.98 48.92
N ASP A 4 -28.48 -51.07 48.61
CA ASP A 4 -29.08 -50.62 47.36
C ASP A 4 -29.18 -49.10 47.24
N GLU A 5 -29.40 -48.37 48.34
CA GLU A 5 -29.42 -46.89 48.34
C GLU A 5 -28.02 -46.33 48.02
N ILE A 6 -26.99 -46.89 48.64
CA ILE A 6 -25.58 -46.50 48.42
C ILE A 6 -25.18 -46.75 46.96
N LEU A 7 -25.60 -47.89 46.39
CA LEU A 7 -25.29 -48.20 44.99
C LEU A 7 -26.00 -47.25 44.01
N SER A 8 -27.22 -46.82 44.34
CA SER A 8 -27.97 -45.84 43.56
C SER A 8 -27.32 -44.45 43.61
N GLU A 9 -26.83 -44.02 44.78
CA GLU A 9 -26.10 -42.76 44.93
C GLU A 9 -24.79 -42.76 44.13
N ILE A 10 -24.03 -43.87 44.17
CA ILE A 10 -22.78 -44.02 43.41
C ILE A 10 -23.05 -43.91 41.90
N LYS A 11 -24.10 -44.58 41.40
CA LYS A 11 -24.47 -44.50 39.97
C LYS A 11 -24.84 -43.08 39.56
N ARG A 12 -25.61 -42.37 40.40
CA ARG A 12 -25.99 -40.98 40.12
C ARG A 12 -24.77 -40.07 40.09
N ALA A 13 -23.86 -40.23 41.04
CA ALA A 13 -22.60 -39.48 41.08
C ALA A 13 -21.72 -39.77 39.85
N GLU A 14 -21.67 -41.02 39.38
CA GLU A 14 -20.96 -41.37 38.13
C GLU A 14 -21.56 -40.69 36.89
N GLU A 15 -22.89 -40.67 36.77
CA GLU A 15 -23.57 -40.00 35.65
C GLU A 15 -23.37 -38.48 35.70
N GLU A 16 -23.48 -37.87 36.89
CA GLU A 16 -23.19 -36.45 37.09
C GLU A 16 -21.73 -36.12 36.71
N ALA A 17 -20.77 -36.95 37.11
CA ALA A 17 -19.36 -36.77 36.75
C ALA A 17 -19.13 -36.91 35.24
N LYS A 18 -19.73 -37.91 34.59
CA LYS A 18 -19.65 -38.10 33.13
C LYS A 18 -20.24 -36.91 32.38
N SER A 19 -21.40 -36.42 32.82
CA SER A 19 -22.06 -35.23 32.25
C SER A 19 -21.19 -33.99 32.38
N LEU A 20 -20.58 -33.78 33.55
CA LEU A 20 -19.67 -32.66 33.81
C LEU A 20 -18.46 -32.68 32.86
N VAL A 21 -17.85 -33.85 32.65
CA VAL A 21 -16.71 -34.00 31.74
C VAL A 21 -17.12 -33.72 30.29
N THR A 22 -18.28 -34.20 29.84
CA THR A 22 -18.79 -33.93 28.50
C THR A 22 -19.02 -32.44 28.29
N SER A 23 -19.70 -31.76 29.22
CA SER A 23 -19.95 -30.32 29.14
C SER A 23 -18.65 -29.50 29.18
N ALA A 24 -17.67 -29.89 30.01
CA ALA A 24 -16.36 -29.26 30.04
C ALA A 24 -15.62 -29.37 28.69
N ASN A 25 -15.69 -30.53 28.05
CA ASN A 25 -15.10 -30.74 26.72
C ASN A 25 -15.80 -29.92 25.63
N GLU A 26 -17.12 -29.83 25.65
CA GLU A 26 -17.89 -29.00 24.72
C GLU A 26 -17.54 -27.52 24.89
N MET A 27 -17.51 -27.02 26.13
CA MET A 27 -17.11 -25.63 26.42
C MET A 27 -15.68 -25.35 25.97
N ARG A 28 -14.75 -26.28 26.19
CA ARG A 28 -13.36 -26.16 25.72
C ARG A 28 -13.32 -26.05 24.20
N ASN A 29 -14.00 -26.95 23.49
CA ASN A 29 -14.02 -26.96 22.03
C ASN A 29 -14.66 -25.68 21.47
N LYS A 30 -15.74 -25.21 22.09
CA LYS A 30 -16.38 -23.93 21.74
C LYS A 30 -15.42 -22.76 21.88
N LYS A 31 -14.72 -22.63 23.02
CA LYS A 31 -13.72 -21.57 23.23
C LYS A 31 -12.58 -21.62 22.20
N ILE A 32 -12.09 -22.81 21.86
CA ILE A 32 -11.06 -22.98 20.84
C ILE A 32 -11.57 -22.53 19.47
N SER A 33 -12.78 -22.95 19.10
CA SER A 33 -13.39 -22.56 17.82
C SER A 33 -13.62 -21.06 17.73
N GLU A 34 -14.10 -20.43 18.80
CA GLU A 34 -14.30 -18.98 18.88
C GLU A 34 -12.96 -18.23 18.75
N ALA A 35 -11.92 -18.66 19.47
CA ALA A 35 -10.60 -18.07 19.38
C ALA A 35 -10.02 -18.19 17.95
N LEU A 36 -10.16 -19.35 17.31
CA LEU A 36 -9.70 -19.56 15.93
C LEU A 36 -10.46 -18.68 14.93
N ALA A 37 -11.77 -18.53 15.10
CA ALA A 37 -12.57 -17.64 14.26
C ALA A 37 -12.12 -16.17 14.42
N GLN A 38 -11.90 -15.73 15.65
CA GLN A 38 -11.39 -14.39 15.93
C GLN A 38 -9.99 -14.17 15.33
N SER A 39 -9.07 -15.13 15.48
CA SER A 39 -7.74 -15.03 14.89
C SER A 39 -7.79 -14.92 13.37
N LYS A 40 -8.64 -15.71 12.69
CA LYS A 40 -8.82 -15.62 11.24
C LYS A 40 -9.37 -14.26 10.82
N GLU A 41 -10.31 -13.71 11.56
CA GLU A 41 -10.88 -12.40 11.26
C GLU A 41 -9.86 -11.27 11.46
N ILE A 42 -9.01 -11.35 12.49
CA ILE A 42 -7.91 -10.40 12.68
C ILE A 42 -6.94 -10.43 11.50
N ILE A 43 -6.54 -11.63 11.06
CA ILE A 43 -5.64 -11.77 9.90
C ILE A 43 -6.30 -11.22 8.64
N ARG A 44 -7.56 -11.56 8.38
CA ARG A 44 -8.30 -11.08 7.21
C ARG A 44 -8.37 -9.56 7.17
N LYS A 45 -8.69 -8.91 8.31
CA LYS A 45 -8.73 -7.45 8.43
C LYS A 45 -7.36 -6.83 8.23
N ALA A 46 -6.31 -7.40 8.83
CA ALA A 46 -4.95 -6.90 8.64
C ALA A 46 -4.50 -6.97 7.16
N GLU A 47 -4.86 -8.04 6.45
CA GLU A 47 -4.57 -8.16 5.00
C GLU A 47 -5.38 -7.18 4.14
N GLU A 48 -6.61 -6.88 4.53
CA GLU A 48 -7.47 -5.89 3.87
C GLU A 48 -6.90 -4.47 4.07
N GLU A 49 -6.61 -4.09 5.31
CA GLU A 49 -5.97 -2.82 5.67
C GLU A 49 -4.61 -2.64 4.99
N ALA A 50 -3.79 -3.70 4.94
CA ALA A 50 -2.49 -3.64 4.27
C ALA A 50 -2.62 -3.41 2.75
N ARG A 51 -3.63 -4.03 2.12
CA ARG A 51 -3.93 -3.82 0.69
C ARG A 51 -4.40 -2.39 0.42
N GLU A 52 -5.36 -1.91 1.21
CA GLU A 52 -5.85 -0.53 1.08
C GLU A 52 -4.74 0.50 1.29
N TYR A 53 -3.88 0.28 2.29
CA TYR A 53 -2.72 1.14 2.54
C TYR A 53 -1.76 1.15 1.34
N ALA A 54 -1.41 -0.02 0.80
CA ALA A 54 -0.53 -0.13 -0.36
C ALA A 54 -1.10 0.57 -1.59
N GLU A 55 -2.39 0.38 -1.88
CA GLU A 55 -3.08 1.05 -3.00
C GLU A 55 -3.11 2.57 -2.82
N SER A 56 -3.38 3.05 -1.60
CA SER A 56 -3.37 4.47 -1.26
C SER A 56 -1.99 5.09 -1.48
N GLU A 57 -0.92 4.45 -1.01
CA GLU A 57 0.45 4.94 -1.21
C GLU A 57 0.87 4.94 -2.69
N ILE A 58 0.51 3.90 -3.45
CA ILE A 58 0.75 3.87 -4.90
C ILE A 58 -0.01 5.01 -5.60
N SER A 59 -1.25 5.26 -5.23
CA SER A 59 -2.06 6.35 -5.79
C SER A 59 -1.44 7.73 -5.51
N LYS A 60 -1.00 7.96 -4.26
CA LYS A 60 -0.27 9.19 -3.87
C LYS A 60 1.01 9.35 -4.67
N ALA A 61 1.83 8.29 -4.76
CA ALA A 61 3.06 8.32 -5.52
C ALA A 61 2.82 8.64 -7.01
N ARG A 62 1.79 8.05 -7.63
CA ARG A 62 1.38 8.37 -9.01
C ARG A 62 0.99 9.84 -9.18
N LYS A 63 0.26 10.41 -8.21
CA LYS A 63 -0.12 11.83 -8.24
C LYS A 63 1.12 12.72 -8.17
N ILE A 64 2.05 12.45 -7.26
CA ILE A 64 3.31 13.20 -7.12
C ILE A 64 4.13 13.11 -8.41
N ILE A 65 4.28 11.91 -8.99
CA ILE A 65 5.00 11.72 -10.26
C ILE A 65 4.35 12.54 -11.39
N LYS A 66 3.02 12.59 -11.44
CA LYS A 66 2.29 13.37 -12.45
C LYS A 66 2.55 14.87 -12.28
N GLU A 67 2.43 15.38 -11.06
CA GLU A 67 2.69 16.80 -10.74
C GLU A 67 4.14 17.18 -11.06
N GLU A 68 5.11 16.35 -10.69
CA GLU A 68 6.52 16.60 -10.97
C GLU A 68 6.82 16.56 -12.47
N ARG A 69 6.21 15.61 -13.20
CA ARG A 69 6.31 15.55 -14.66
C ARG A 69 5.77 16.83 -15.31
N GLU A 70 4.61 17.32 -14.87
CA GLU A 70 4.02 18.56 -15.39
C GLU A 70 4.94 19.77 -15.10
N ASN A 71 5.56 19.81 -13.92
CA ASN A 71 6.55 20.83 -13.57
C ASN A 71 7.80 20.78 -14.46
N ILE A 72 8.36 19.59 -14.70
CA ILE A 72 9.52 19.41 -15.59
C ILE A 72 9.18 19.88 -17.01
N ILE A 73 8.03 19.48 -17.54
CA ILE A 73 7.60 19.90 -18.88
C ILE A 73 7.45 21.42 -18.96
N ARG A 74 6.83 22.04 -17.95
CA ARG A 74 6.66 23.50 -17.91
C ARG A 74 7.99 24.23 -17.90
N LYS A 75 8.91 23.82 -17.02
CA LYS A 75 10.27 24.36 -16.96
C LYS A 75 11.00 24.21 -18.29
N GLY A 76 10.91 23.04 -18.92
CA GLY A 76 11.52 22.80 -20.23
C GLY A 76 10.95 23.71 -21.34
N ILE A 77 9.64 23.98 -21.33
CA ILE A 77 9.02 24.93 -22.26
C ILE A 77 9.53 26.36 -22.01
N GLU A 78 9.58 26.80 -20.74
CA GLU A 78 10.09 28.12 -20.37
C GLU A 78 11.56 28.29 -20.79
N GLU A 79 12.41 27.29 -20.53
CA GLU A 79 13.80 27.27 -20.96
C GLU A 79 13.95 27.33 -22.49
N ALA A 80 13.16 26.55 -23.21
CA ALA A 80 13.18 26.54 -24.67
C ALA A 80 12.76 27.90 -25.26
N GLU A 81 11.73 28.54 -24.72
CA GLU A 81 11.32 29.89 -25.15
C GLU A 81 12.40 30.94 -24.80
N MET A 82 13.04 30.85 -23.63
CA MET A 82 14.17 31.72 -23.29
C MET A 82 15.34 31.56 -24.27
N ILE A 83 15.72 30.33 -24.62
CA ILE A 83 16.77 30.06 -25.60
C ILE A 83 16.37 30.64 -26.95
N LYS A 84 15.16 30.36 -27.42
CA LYS A 84 14.63 30.86 -28.70
C LYS A 84 14.64 32.39 -28.77
N MET A 85 14.26 33.08 -27.70
CA MET A 85 14.33 34.54 -27.62
C MET A 85 15.77 35.06 -27.71
N LYS A 86 16.70 34.46 -26.94
CA LYS A 86 18.13 34.80 -26.99
C LYS A 86 18.74 34.56 -28.36
N SER A 87 18.45 33.40 -28.96
CA SER A 87 18.92 33.05 -30.31
C SER A 87 18.37 34.02 -31.35
N LYS A 88 17.06 34.34 -31.33
CA LYS A 88 16.46 35.32 -32.25
C LYS A 88 17.13 36.69 -32.17
N LYS A 89 17.50 37.13 -30.97
CA LYS A 89 18.22 38.39 -30.77
C LYS A 89 19.62 38.37 -31.38
N ASN A 90 20.32 37.23 -31.33
CA ASN A 90 21.71 37.11 -31.77
C ASN A 90 21.86 36.75 -33.26
N ILE A 91 20.79 36.30 -33.94
CA ILE A 91 20.82 35.94 -35.37
C ILE A 91 21.37 37.08 -36.24
N PRO A 92 20.90 38.34 -36.13
CA PRO A 92 21.39 39.42 -36.99
C PRO A 92 22.89 39.68 -36.82
N ASP A 93 23.38 39.67 -35.58
CA ASP A 93 24.79 39.88 -35.27
C ASP A 93 25.66 38.74 -35.80
N ALA A 94 25.20 37.49 -35.66
CA ALA A 94 25.87 36.31 -36.20
C ALA A 94 25.91 36.33 -37.74
N THR A 95 24.82 36.69 -38.40
CA THR A 95 24.77 36.83 -39.87
C THR A 95 25.74 37.91 -40.35
N LYS A 96 25.77 39.07 -39.67
CA LYS A 96 26.69 40.15 -40.00
C LYS A 96 28.15 39.73 -39.82
N PHE A 97 28.46 39.00 -38.75
CA PHE A 97 29.80 38.48 -38.49
C PHE A 97 30.25 37.52 -39.59
N ILE A 98 29.41 36.54 -39.96
CA ILE A 98 29.71 35.58 -41.03
C ILE A 98 29.92 36.29 -42.37
N LEU A 99 29.07 37.27 -42.72
CA LEU A 99 29.22 38.03 -43.96
C LEU A 99 30.54 38.81 -43.99
N THR A 100 30.89 39.46 -42.88
CA THR A 100 32.14 40.24 -42.76
C THR A 100 33.37 39.34 -42.91
N GLU A 101 33.39 38.16 -42.27
CA GLU A 101 34.50 37.22 -42.39
C GLU A 101 34.57 36.60 -43.80
N PHE A 102 33.43 36.34 -44.44
CA PHE A 102 33.39 35.88 -45.82
C PHE A 102 33.97 36.93 -46.78
N GLU A 103 33.55 38.19 -46.68
CA GLU A 103 34.09 39.30 -47.48
C GLU A 103 35.60 39.47 -47.25
N ARG A 104 36.06 39.31 -46.01
CA ARG A 104 37.49 39.37 -45.68
C ARG A 104 38.29 38.25 -46.34
N ALA A 105 37.76 37.02 -46.34
CA ALA A 105 38.41 35.87 -46.95
C ALA A 105 38.37 35.92 -48.49
N ALA A 106 37.32 36.49 -49.09
CA ALA A 106 37.20 36.64 -50.53
C ALA A 106 38.08 37.76 -51.12
N ASN A 107 38.45 38.75 -50.29
CA ASN A 107 39.33 39.86 -50.68
C ASN A 107 40.81 39.63 -50.27
N ALA A 108 41.16 38.44 -49.77
CA ALA A 108 42.51 38.00 -49.42
C ALA A 108 43.10 37.12 -50.54
#